data_AF-M4VBX2-F1
#
_entry.id   AF-M4VBX2-F1
#
_cell.length_a   1.000
_cell.length_b   1.000
_cell.length_c   1.000
_cell.angle_alpha   90.00
_cell.angle_beta   90.00
_cell.angle_gamma   90.00
#
_symmetry.space_group_name_H-M   'P 1'
#
loop_
_entity.id
_entity.type
_entity.pdbx_description
1 polymer ?
#
loop_
_entity_poly.entity_id
_entity_poly.type
_entity_poly.pdbx_seq_one_letter_code
_entity_poly.pdbx_strand_id
1 'polypeptide(L)'
;MIKNINKSVFTLLLFMSGMASAQGFGFGFPGMVDPDHVPKDPFVKETLAVEACTLSAQGKQWQLNEPVGSHERAFELLEMTPTGRELLSRFRSLNHQHPHEFIHLNYNVRRSYGFLPKAGAVYMYDGEKRKIFFDPTDDLGLVAIMLSHELMHAIDPEVPEAFHEETAAYGKVSAEEYSELRKRNSFRIERRGFDMQDRVLPELLQLSSCYGSFIENHRRLNGLKLFNPTPDSYIREAYGIN
;
A
#
# COMPACT_ATOMS: atom_id res chain seq x y z
N MET A 1 37.81 -9.49 14.36
CA MET A 1 36.69 -10.46 14.23
C MET A 1 35.63 -10.08 15.25
N ILE A 2 34.66 -9.24 14.86
CA ILE A 2 33.50 -8.91 15.69
C ILE A 2 32.30 -9.59 15.04
N LYS A 3 31.53 -10.24 15.91
CA LYS A 3 30.55 -11.30 15.68
C LYS A 3 29.42 -10.91 14.73
N ASN A 4 28.95 -11.92 13.99
CA ASN A 4 27.67 -11.99 13.29
C ASN A 4 26.56 -11.22 14.01
N ILE A 5 26.21 -10.05 13.48
CA ILE A 5 24.97 -9.36 13.80
C ILE A 5 23.88 -10.03 12.95
N ASN A 6 22.90 -10.65 13.59
CA ASN A 6 21.73 -11.24 12.95
C ASN A 6 21.08 -10.23 11.99
N LYS A 7 21.22 -10.46 10.68
CA LYS A 7 20.69 -9.65 9.56
C LYS A 7 19.15 -9.63 9.44
N SER A 8 18.40 -10.01 10.48
CA SER A 8 16.99 -10.45 10.31
C SER A 8 15.91 -9.52 10.87
N VAL A 9 16.22 -8.28 11.25
CA VAL A 9 15.20 -7.35 11.81
C VAL A 9 15.34 -5.92 11.25
N PHE A 10 15.80 -5.76 10.01
CA PHE A 10 15.85 -4.44 9.36
C PHE A 10 14.98 -4.43 8.11
N THR A 11 13.67 -4.37 8.34
CA THR A 11 12.69 -4.13 7.28
C THR A 11 12.22 -2.69 7.44
N LEU A 12 12.49 -1.83 6.47
CA LEU A 12 11.73 -0.59 6.33
C LEU A 12 10.34 -1.00 5.83
N LEU A 13 9.49 -1.33 6.79
CA LEU A 13 8.05 -1.44 6.59
C LEU A 13 7.53 0.00 6.51
N LEU A 14 7.15 0.45 5.32
CA LEU A 14 6.38 1.68 5.13
C LEU A 14 4.92 1.54 5.58
N PHE A 15 4.55 0.48 6.32
CA PHE A 15 3.23 0.33 6.92
C PHE A 15 3.34 -0.28 8.32
N MET A 16 3.32 0.55 9.37
CA MET A 16 2.93 0.17 10.73
C MET A 16 2.51 1.42 11.53
N SER A 17 1.46 2.09 11.10
CA SER A 17 0.58 2.88 12.00
C SER A 17 -0.63 3.35 11.21
N GLY A 18 -1.78 3.35 11.86
CA GLY A 18 -3.07 3.64 11.22
C GLY A 18 -4.09 2.56 11.51
N MET A 19 -4.37 2.31 12.80
CA MET A 19 -5.69 2.07 13.41
C MET A 19 -5.50 1.64 14.87
N ALA A 20 -5.13 2.59 15.74
CA ALA A 20 -5.33 2.45 17.18
C ALA A 20 -6.40 3.46 17.61
N SER A 21 -7.67 3.08 17.44
CA SER A 21 -8.78 3.67 18.21
C SER A 21 -10.10 2.94 17.93
N ALA A 22 -10.33 1.80 18.59
CA ALA A 22 -11.68 1.38 18.96
C ALA A 22 -11.65 0.29 20.06
N GLN A 23 -11.95 0.73 21.28
CA GLN A 23 -12.85 0.07 22.25
C GLN A 23 -12.42 -1.25 22.93
N GLY A 24 -12.44 -1.19 24.28
CA GLY A 24 -13.10 -2.24 25.07
C GLY A 24 -12.22 -3.26 25.77
N PHE A 25 -11.54 -2.88 26.86
CA PHE A 25 -11.16 -3.84 27.89
C PHE A 25 -12.42 -4.30 28.65
N GLY A 26 -12.80 -5.56 28.51
CA GLY A 26 -13.83 -6.23 29.32
C GLY A 26 -13.31 -7.58 29.79
N PHE A 27 -13.13 -7.72 31.11
CA PHE A 27 -12.83 -8.98 31.80
C PHE A 27 -14.03 -9.94 31.74
N GLY A 28 -13.80 -11.23 31.47
CA GLY A 28 -14.82 -12.28 31.54
C GLY A 28 -14.24 -13.66 31.84
N PHE A 29 -14.78 -14.32 32.87
CA PHE A 29 -14.48 -15.67 33.36
C PHE A 29 -14.95 -16.79 32.39
N PRO A 30 -14.48 -18.05 32.54
CA PRO A 30 -14.59 -19.09 31.51
C PRO A 30 -15.95 -19.79 31.52
N GLY A 31 -16.60 -19.93 30.35
CA GLY A 31 -17.67 -20.92 30.19
C GLY A 31 -18.81 -20.63 29.21
N MET A 32 -18.89 -19.47 28.56
CA MET A 32 -19.89 -19.21 27.53
C MET A 32 -19.23 -18.54 26.31
N VAL A 33 -19.31 -19.20 25.15
CA VAL A 33 -18.92 -18.60 23.87
C VAL A 33 -20.07 -17.69 23.46
N ASP A 34 -19.89 -16.40 23.68
CA ASP A 34 -20.75 -15.35 23.13
C ASP A 34 -20.43 -15.21 21.62
N PRO A 35 -21.37 -15.52 20.71
CA PRO A 35 -21.17 -15.41 19.26
C PRO A 35 -20.85 -13.99 18.79
N ASP A 36 -21.18 -12.97 19.60
CA ASP A 36 -20.90 -11.57 19.33
C ASP A 36 -19.48 -11.16 19.79
N HIS A 37 -18.77 -12.06 20.47
CA HIS A 37 -17.39 -11.93 20.93
C HIS A 37 -16.42 -12.92 20.26
N VAL A 38 -16.78 -13.50 19.11
CA VAL A 38 -15.80 -14.22 18.29
C VAL A 38 -14.73 -13.21 17.88
N PRO A 39 -13.45 -13.37 18.30
CA PRO A 39 -12.39 -12.49 17.87
C PRO A 39 -12.32 -12.57 16.35
N LYS A 40 -12.75 -11.52 15.65
CA LYS A 40 -12.54 -11.43 14.20
C LYS A 40 -11.04 -11.45 14.00
N ASP A 41 -10.54 -12.45 13.27
CA ASP A 41 -9.13 -12.52 12.92
C ASP A 41 -8.79 -11.22 12.17
N PRO A 42 -7.88 -10.38 12.70
CA PRO A 42 -7.62 -9.06 12.15
C PRO A 42 -7.00 -9.12 10.76
N PHE A 43 -6.62 -10.30 10.26
CA PHE A 43 -6.05 -10.51 8.92
C PHE A 43 -7.08 -11.03 7.90
N VAL A 44 -8.32 -11.30 8.31
CA VAL A 44 -9.40 -11.69 7.39
C VAL A 44 -9.98 -10.45 6.72
N LYS A 45 -10.04 -10.50 5.39
CA LYS A 45 -10.60 -9.43 4.56
C LYS A 45 -12.08 -9.66 4.32
N GLU A 46 -12.88 -8.69 4.73
CA GLU A 46 -14.29 -8.58 4.34
C GLU A 46 -14.39 -7.42 3.34
N THR A 47 -14.82 -7.71 2.11
CA THR A 47 -15.03 -6.68 1.07
C THR A 47 -16.41 -6.88 0.49
N LEU A 48 -17.21 -5.82 0.51
CA LEU A 48 -18.53 -5.79 -0.08
C LEU A 48 -18.41 -5.52 -1.57
N ALA A 49 -19.15 -6.29 -2.36
CA ALA A 49 -19.22 -6.11 -3.81
C ALA A 49 -19.70 -4.69 -4.17
N VAL A 50 -19.07 -4.10 -5.17
CA VAL A 50 -19.46 -2.82 -5.76
C VAL A 50 -20.14 -3.03 -7.11
N GLU A 51 -20.84 -2.01 -7.60
CA GLU A 51 -21.49 -2.06 -8.90
C GLU A 51 -20.49 -2.27 -10.03
N ALA A 52 -20.95 -2.96 -11.07
CA ALA A 52 -20.13 -3.25 -12.24
C ALA A 52 -19.69 -1.97 -12.96
N CYS A 53 -18.40 -1.86 -13.26
CA CYS A 53 -17.89 -0.79 -14.11
C CYS A 53 -16.99 -1.37 -15.21
N THR A 54 -17.43 -1.20 -16.45
CA THR A 54 -16.72 -1.69 -17.63
C THR A 54 -16.03 -0.53 -18.33
N LEU A 55 -14.74 -0.70 -18.58
CA LEU A 55 -13.90 0.15 -19.39
C LEU A 55 -13.78 -0.46 -20.79
N SER A 56 -13.90 0.34 -21.84
CA SER A 56 -13.66 -0.12 -23.22
C SER A 56 -12.70 0.84 -23.91
N ALA A 57 -11.53 0.35 -24.32
CA ALA A 57 -10.54 1.15 -25.03
C ALA A 57 -9.61 0.27 -25.85
N GLN A 58 -9.10 0.79 -26.97
CA GLN A 58 -8.11 0.10 -27.81
C GLN A 58 -8.51 -1.34 -28.19
N GLY A 59 -9.81 -1.60 -28.37
CA GLY A 59 -10.34 -2.94 -28.71
C GLY A 59 -10.34 -3.95 -27.55
N LYS A 60 -9.97 -3.53 -26.33
CA LYS A 60 -10.03 -4.33 -25.11
C LYS A 60 -11.15 -3.83 -24.19
N GLN A 61 -11.63 -4.73 -23.34
CA GLN A 61 -12.57 -4.43 -22.27
C GLN A 61 -11.98 -4.84 -20.93
N TRP A 62 -12.15 -3.99 -19.92
CA TRP A 62 -11.75 -4.28 -18.55
C TRP A 62 -12.94 -4.10 -17.62
N GLN A 63 -13.18 -5.07 -16.76
CA GLN A 63 -14.15 -4.98 -15.68
C GLN A 63 -13.39 -4.50 -14.42
N LEU A 64 -13.65 -3.28 -13.95
CA LEU A 64 -12.86 -2.68 -12.87
C LEU A 64 -13.09 -3.35 -11.51
N ASN A 65 -14.28 -3.92 -11.31
CA ASN A 65 -14.70 -4.61 -10.10
C ASN A 65 -14.44 -6.13 -10.15
N GLU A 66 -13.60 -6.59 -11.08
CA GLU A 66 -13.11 -7.97 -11.10
C GLU A 66 -11.78 -8.08 -10.37
N PRO A 67 -11.48 -9.26 -9.79
CA PRO A 67 -10.15 -9.57 -9.26
C PRO A 67 -9.06 -9.26 -10.28
N VAL A 68 -8.05 -8.50 -9.86
CA VAL A 68 -6.92 -8.13 -10.73
C VAL A 68 -6.19 -9.37 -11.26
N GLY A 69 -6.06 -10.41 -10.44
CA GLY A 69 -5.37 -11.67 -10.75
C GLY A 69 -3.85 -11.56 -10.88
N SER A 70 -3.34 -10.53 -11.55
CA SER A 70 -1.92 -10.28 -11.82
C SER A 70 -1.61 -8.79 -11.81
N HIS A 71 -0.37 -8.42 -11.47
CA HIS A 71 0.07 -7.03 -11.45
C HIS A 71 0.16 -6.44 -12.88
N GLU A 72 0.44 -7.28 -13.88
CA GLU A 72 0.48 -6.90 -15.29
C GLU A 72 -0.87 -6.37 -15.78
N ARG A 73 -1.98 -6.94 -15.31
CA ARG A 73 -3.32 -6.46 -15.68
C ARG A 73 -3.60 -5.06 -15.14
N ALA A 74 -3.10 -4.73 -13.95
CA ALA A 74 -3.13 -3.37 -13.42
C ALA A 74 -2.19 -2.43 -14.18
N PHE A 75 -1.03 -2.92 -14.64
CA PHE A 75 -0.13 -2.13 -15.48
C PHE A 75 -0.76 -1.77 -16.82
N GLU A 76 -1.48 -2.70 -17.46
CA GLU A 76 -2.23 -2.38 -18.69
C GLU A 76 -3.19 -1.21 -18.49
N LEU A 77 -3.89 -1.17 -17.35
CA LEU A 77 -4.80 -0.08 -17.02
C LEU A 77 -4.05 1.26 -16.80
N LEU A 78 -2.91 1.21 -16.10
CA LEU A 78 -2.05 2.39 -15.91
C LEU A 78 -1.46 2.91 -17.23
N GLU A 79 -1.12 2.03 -18.17
CA GLU A 79 -0.60 2.42 -19.50
C GLU A 79 -1.61 3.20 -20.35
N MET A 80 -2.89 3.15 -20.01
CA MET A 80 -3.90 3.95 -20.69
C MET A 80 -3.73 5.44 -20.40
N THR A 81 -3.06 5.80 -19.30
CA THR A 81 -2.87 7.20 -18.89
C THR A 81 -1.47 7.72 -19.21
N PRO A 82 -1.30 9.02 -19.55
CA PRO A 82 0.03 9.60 -19.75
C PRO A 82 0.96 9.44 -18.56
N THR A 83 0.48 9.75 -17.34
CA THR A 83 1.28 9.65 -16.13
C THR A 83 1.64 8.20 -15.80
N GLY A 84 0.71 7.27 -15.96
CA GLY A 84 0.97 5.84 -15.75
C GLY A 84 2.01 5.27 -16.71
N ARG A 85 2.02 5.69 -17.99
CA ARG A 85 3.08 5.30 -18.94
C ARG A 85 4.45 5.82 -18.53
N GLU A 86 4.54 7.06 -18.08
CA GLU A 86 5.80 7.64 -17.59
C GLU A 86 6.33 6.84 -16.39
N LEU A 87 5.46 6.59 -15.41
CA LEU A 87 5.77 5.83 -14.20
C LEU A 87 6.28 4.42 -14.54
N LEU A 88 5.53 3.69 -15.37
CA LEU A 88 5.88 2.32 -15.75
C LEU A 88 7.16 2.25 -16.59
N SER A 89 7.41 3.24 -17.45
CA SER A 89 8.67 3.33 -18.20
C SER A 89 9.87 3.44 -17.27
N ARG A 90 9.80 4.35 -16.28
CA ARG A 90 10.83 4.52 -15.25
C ARG A 90 11.00 3.25 -14.42
N PHE A 91 9.89 2.65 -13.98
CA PHE A 91 9.91 1.42 -13.21
C PHE A 91 10.56 0.27 -13.98
N ARG A 92 10.17 0.03 -15.24
CA ARG A 92 10.75 -1.04 -16.05
C ARG A 92 12.24 -0.87 -16.29
N SER A 93 12.69 0.38 -16.52
CA SER A 93 14.11 0.71 -16.65
C SER A 93 14.88 0.35 -15.38
N LEU A 94 14.36 0.74 -14.21
CA LEU A 94 14.96 0.40 -12.93
C LEU A 94 14.89 -1.10 -12.64
N ASN A 95 13.76 -1.74 -12.92
CA ASN A 95 13.52 -3.17 -12.67
C ASN A 95 14.45 -4.07 -13.47
N HIS A 96 14.89 -3.62 -14.65
CA HIS A 96 15.90 -4.31 -15.44
C HIS A 96 17.28 -4.33 -14.74
N GLN A 97 17.61 -3.26 -14.00
CA GLN A 97 18.87 -3.12 -13.27
C GLN A 97 18.80 -3.74 -11.87
N HIS A 98 17.65 -3.58 -11.22
CA HIS A 98 17.36 -4.01 -9.86
C HIS A 98 15.99 -4.70 -9.82
N PRO A 99 15.95 -6.04 -10.05
CA PRO A 99 14.70 -6.78 -10.12
C PRO A 99 13.88 -6.69 -8.82
N HIS A 100 12.59 -6.41 -8.99
CA HIS A 100 11.57 -6.40 -7.95
C HIS A 100 10.85 -7.74 -7.94
N GLU A 101 10.61 -8.26 -6.74
CA GLU A 101 9.79 -9.45 -6.53
C GLU A 101 8.33 -9.02 -6.33
N PHE A 102 7.41 -9.59 -7.11
CA PHE A 102 5.97 -9.39 -6.94
C PHE A 102 5.39 -10.52 -6.08
N ILE A 103 4.77 -10.16 -4.95
CA ILE A 103 4.30 -11.13 -3.94
C ILE A 103 2.79 -10.96 -3.72
N HIS A 104 2.06 -12.07 -3.70
CA HIS A 104 0.62 -12.05 -3.44
C HIS A 104 0.31 -11.85 -1.94
N LEU A 105 -0.50 -10.84 -1.60
CA LEU A 105 -1.00 -10.54 -0.26
C LEU A 105 -2.10 -11.52 0.21
N ASN A 106 -1.79 -12.81 0.20
CA ASN A 106 -2.66 -13.81 0.83
C ASN A 106 -2.60 -13.71 2.37
N TYR A 107 -3.52 -14.41 3.04
CA TYR A 107 -3.61 -14.45 4.50
C TYR A 107 -2.27 -14.73 5.20
N ASN A 108 -1.50 -15.71 4.70
CA ASN A 108 -0.23 -16.09 5.32
C ASN A 108 0.83 -14.99 5.19
N VAL A 109 0.89 -14.32 4.03
CA VAL A 109 1.80 -13.18 3.83
C VAL A 109 1.37 -12.02 4.73
N ARG A 110 0.08 -11.68 4.76
CA ARG A 110 -0.45 -10.62 5.64
C ARG A 110 -0.08 -10.87 7.09
N ARG A 111 -0.34 -12.07 7.59
CA ARG A 111 0.01 -12.46 8.97
C ARG A 111 1.52 -12.43 9.24
N SER A 112 2.34 -12.88 8.28
CA SER A 112 3.80 -12.93 8.45
C SER A 112 4.46 -11.56 8.50
N TYR A 113 3.91 -10.60 7.74
CA TYR A 113 4.45 -9.23 7.65
C TYR A 113 3.67 -8.21 8.48
N GLY A 114 2.57 -8.60 9.12
CA GLY A 114 1.71 -7.71 9.89
C GLY A 114 0.84 -6.78 9.04
N PHE A 115 0.62 -7.09 7.76
CA PHE A 115 -0.21 -6.26 6.89
C PHE A 115 -1.70 -6.42 7.20
N LEU A 116 -2.37 -5.30 7.46
CA LEU A 116 -3.82 -5.28 7.66
C LEU A 116 -4.57 -5.68 6.37
N PRO A 117 -5.80 -6.22 6.45
CA PRO A 117 -6.55 -6.75 5.30
C PRO A 117 -6.88 -5.71 4.23
N LYS A 118 -6.91 -4.43 4.61
CA LYS A 118 -7.29 -3.31 3.75
C LYS A 118 -6.16 -2.82 2.84
N ALA A 119 -4.91 -3.26 3.05
CA ALA A 119 -3.81 -2.93 2.15
C ALA A 119 -3.95 -3.76 0.87
N GLY A 120 -4.26 -3.10 -0.26
CA GLY A 120 -4.35 -3.77 -1.57
C GLY A 120 -3.02 -3.83 -2.32
N ALA A 121 -2.06 -2.97 -1.98
CA ALA A 121 -0.65 -3.09 -2.39
C ALA A 121 0.27 -2.50 -1.31
N VAL A 122 1.54 -2.94 -1.28
CA VAL A 122 2.60 -2.43 -0.39
C VAL A 122 3.97 -2.60 -1.04
N TYR A 123 4.81 -1.57 -1.01
CA TYR A 123 6.23 -1.66 -1.35
C TYR A 123 7.08 -1.88 -0.10
N MET A 124 8.13 -2.70 -0.24
CA MET A 124 9.08 -2.95 0.84
C MET A 124 10.51 -3.01 0.31
N TYR A 125 11.41 -2.36 1.05
CA TYR A 125 12.85 -2.41 0.85
C TYR A 125 13.56 -2.82 2.15
N ASP A 126 14.38 -3.85 2.09
CA ASP A 126 15.14 -4.38 3.25
C ASP A 126 16.65 -4.11 3.16
N GLY A 127 17.06 -3.20 2.28
CA GLY A 127 18.47 -2.87 2.02
C GLY A 127 19.12 -3.72 0.92
N GLU A 128 18.56 -4.89 0.61
CA GLU A 128 19.07 -5.78 -0.45
C GLU A 128 17.98 -6.11 -1.47
N LYS A 129 16.76 -6.38 -1.02
CA LYS A 129 15.62 -6.82 -1.83
C LYS A 129 14.56 -5.73 -1.93
N ARG A 130 13.91 -5.70 -3.10
CA ARG A 130 12.79 -4.83 -3.42
C ARG A 130 11.57 -5.70 -3.71
N LYS A 131 10.50 -5.51 -2.94
CA LYS A 131 9.29 -6.33 -3.03
C LYS A 131 8.09 -5.43 -3.21
N ILE A 132 7.22 -5.80 -4.14
CA ILE A 132 5.89 -5.20 -4.32
C ILE A 132 4.88 -6.27 -3.99
N PHE A 133 4.18 -6.07 -2.90
CA PHE A 133 3.07 -6.90 -2.48
C PHE A 133 1.78 -6.36 -3.10
N PHE A 134 0.89 -7.23 -3.57
CA PHE A 134 -0.44 -6.84 -4.03
C PHE A 134 -1.45 -7.96 -3.77
N ASP A 135 -2.72 -7.60 -3.59
CA ASP A 135 -3.79 -8.57 -3.43
C ASP A 135 -4.39 -8.94 -4.80
N PRO A 136 -4.17 -10.16 -5.32
CA PRO A 136 -4.72 -10.57 -6.61
C PRO A 136 -6.24 -10.71 -6.61
N THR A 137 -6.87 -10.72 -5.43
CA THR A 137 -8.32 -10.82 -5.26
C THR A 137 -9.02 -9.47 -5.21
N ASP A 138 -8.27 -8.36 -5.11
CA ASP A 138 -8.83 -7.02 -5.14
C ASP A 138 -9.27 -6.59 -6.54
N ASP A 139 -10.23 -5.68 -6.55
CA ASP A 139 -10.78 -5.05 -7.73
C ASP A 139 -9.68 -4.35 -8.54
N LEU A 140 -9.56 -4.71 -9.81
CA LEU A 140 -8.57 -4.17 -10.78
C LEU A 140 -8.47 -2.64 -10.71
N GLY A 141 -9.61 -1.95 -10.67
CA GLY A 141 -9.66 -0.49 -10.65
C GLY A 141 -9.03 0.12 -9.39
N LEU A 142 -9.09 -0.58 -8.25
CA LEU A 142 -8.42 -0.16 -7.02
C LEU A 142 -6.94 -0.51 -7.02
N VAL A 143 -6.60 -1.73 -7.43
CA VAL A 143 -5.22 -2.21 -7.43
C VAL A 143 -4.35 -1.35 -8.35
N ALA A 144 -4.87 -0.90 -9.50
CA ALA A 144 -4.14 0.02 -10.37
C ALA A 144 -3.78 1.34 -9.67
N ILE A 145 -4.72 1.93 -8.93
CA ILE A 145 -4.49 3.17 -8.17
C ILE A 145 -3.43 2.92 -7.09
N MET A 146 -3.58 1.86 -6.30
CA MET A 146 -2.64 1.54 -5.22
C MET A 146 -1.24 1.22 -5.77
N LEU A 147 -1.13 0.45 -6.85
CA LEU A 147 0.16 0.17 -7.47
C LEU A 147 0.83 1.41 -8.02
N SER A 148 0.10 2.43 -8.47
CA SER A 148 0.74 3.69 -8.88
C SER A 148 1.51 4.37 -7.74
N HIS A 149 1.00 4.26 -6.51
CA HIS A 149 1.66 4.72 -5.29
C HIS A 149 2.91 3.88 -4.99
N GLU A 150 2.75 2.55 -4.94
CA GLU A 150 3.86 1.64 -4.59
C GLU A 150 4.99 1.63 -5.63
N LEU A 151 4.65 1.79 -6.92
CA LEU A 151 5.63 1.94 -7.98
C LEU A 151 6.44 3.22 -7.84
N MET A 152 5.86 4.28 -7.27
CA MET A 152 6.61 5.49 -6.97
C MET A 152 7.67 5.22 -5.89
N HIS A 153 7.33 4.51 -4.82
CA HIS A 153 8.32 4.08 -3.83
C HIS A 153 9.43 3.21 -4.43
N ALA A 154 9.06 2.33 -5.36
CA ALA A 154 10.02 1.47 -6.05
C ALA A 154 11.08 2.27 -6.81
N ILE A 155 10.69 3.38 -7.47
CA ILE A 155 11.58 4.19 -8.30
C ILE A 155 12.19 5.40 -7.60
N ASP A 156 11.75 5.71 -6.39
CA ASP A 156 12.24 6.85 -5.63
C ASP A 156 13.62 6.55 -5.04
N PRO A 157 14.69 7.29 -5.42
CA PRO A 157 16.01 7.14 -4.80
C PRO A 157 16.01 7.50 -3.30
N GLU A 158 15.03 8.26 -2.82
CA GLU A 158 14.97 8.65 -1.42
C GLU A 158 14.60 7.50 -0.47
N VAL A 159 13.98 6.44 -0.99
CA VAL A 159 13.65 5.25 -0.21
C VAL A 159 14.92 4.51 0.26
N PRO A 160 15.86 4.12 -0.62
CA PRO A 160 17.11 3.53 -0.17
C PRO A 160 18.00 4.50 0.63
N GLU A 161 17.96 5.80 0.34
CA GLU A 161 18.68 6.81 1.13
C GLU A 161 18.16 6.88 2.57
N ALA A 162 16.83 6.98 2.76
CA ALA A 162 16.20 6.97 4.07
C ALA A 162 16.52 5.69 4.85
N PHE A 163 16.49 4.52 4.17
CA PHE A 163 16.88 3.26 4.77
C PHE A 163 18.32 3.31 5.31
N HIS A 164 19.26 3.84 4.53
CA HIS A 164 20.66 3.97 4.97
C HIS A 164 20.82 4.97 6.13
N GLU A 165 20.12 6.10 6.10
CA GLU A 165 20.12 7.08 7.20
C GLU A 165 19.60 6.47 8.50
N GLU A 166 18.45 5.80 8.44
CA GLU A 166 17.85 5.13 9.60
C GLU A 166 18.75 4.03 10.14
N THR A 167 19.33 3.21 9.26
CA THR A 167 20.30 2.17 9.64
C THR A 167 21.53 2.78 10.30
N ALA A 168 22.03 3.90 9.77
CA ALA A 168 23.22 4.57 10.31
C ALA A 168 22.97 5.19 11.68
N ALA A 169 21.75 5.67 11.96
CA ALA A 169 21.34 6.27 13.23
C ALA A 169 20.99 5.22 14.31
N TYR A 170 20.56 4.02 13.90
CA TYR A 170 20.09 2.99 14.82
C TYR A 170 21.12 2.64 15.91
N GLY A 171 20.72 2.78 17.18
CA GLY A 171 21.58 2.54 18.34
C GLY A 171 22.69 3.57 18.57
N LYS A 172 22.74 4.66 17.78
CA LYS A 172 23.73 5.75 17.92
C LYS A 172 23.12 7.06 18.41
N VAL A 173 21.82 7.26 18.20
CA VAL A 173 21.05 8.42 18.68
C VAL A 173 20.04 7.98 19.72
N SER A 174 19.42 8.94 20.43
CA SER A 174 18.33 8.64 21.37
C SER A 174 17.13 8.01 20.66
N ALA A 175 16.25 7.33 21.42
CA ALA A 175 15.04 6.73 20.86
C ALA A 175 14.12 7.80 20.25
N GLU A 176 14.07 8.98 20.88
CA GLU A 176 13.34 10.15 20.43
C GLU A 176 13.89 10.68 19.10
N GLU A 177 15.21 10.91 19.01
CA GLU A 177 15.85 11.37 17.77
C GLU A 177 15.67 10.36 16.62
N TYR A 178 15.78 9.06 16.91
CA TYR A 178 15.53 8.01 15.93
C TYR A 178 14.07 8.01 15.47
N SER A 179 13.11 8.13 16.39
CA SER A 179 11.68 8.23 16.08
C SER A 179 11.38 9.42 15.16
N GLU A 180 11.93 10.60 15.47
CA GLU A 180 11.70 11.80 14.65
C GLU A 180 12.36 11.71 13.26
N LEU A 181 13.54 11.08 13.16
CA LEU A 181 14.15 10.75 11.87
C LEU A 181 13.22 9.86 11.03
N ARG A 182 12.71 8.76 11.60
CA ARG A 182 11.80 7.84 10.90
C ARG A 182 10.53 8.55 10.44
N LYS A 183 9.88 9.32 11.32
CA LYS A 183 8.67 10.08 10.97
C LYS A 183 8.90 11.03 9.80
N ARG A 184 10.01 11.79 9.82
CA ARG A 184 10.38 12.70 8.73
C ARG A 184 10.60 11.95 7.41
N ASN A 185 11.31 10.82 7.45
CA ASN A 185 11.57 10.00 6.28
C ASN A 185 10.29 9.36 5.73
N SER A 186 9.45 8.78 6.59
CA SER A 186 8.12 8.28 6.23
C SER A 186 7.28 9.36 5.55
N PHE A 187 7.12 10.55 6.16
CA PHE A 187 6.33 11.63 5.54
C PHE A 187 6.79 11.96 4.13
N ARG A 188 8.11 12.15 3.96
CA ARG A 188 8.71 12.54 2.68
C ARG A 188 8.47 11.49 1.59
N ILE A 189 8.71 10.23 1.92
CA ILE A 189 8.53 9.10 1.00
C ILE A 189 7.05 8.93 0.63
N GLU A 190 6.17 8.93 1.63
CA GLU A 190 4.73 8.74 1.47
C GLU A 190 4.09 9.88 0.69
N ARG A 191 4.51 11.12 0.95
CA ARG A 191 4.06 12.28 0.18
C ARG A 191 4.34 12.11 -1.31
N ARG A 192 5.51 11.58 -1.69
CA ARG A 192 5.82 11.29 -3.10
C ARG A 192 4.96 10.17 -3.68
N GLY A 193 4.72 9.11 -2.91
CA GLY A 193 3.77 8.05 -3.29
C GLY A 193 2.38 8.61 -3.57
N PHE A 194 1.86 9.43 -2.65
CA PHE A 194 0.57 10.08 -2.79
C PHE A 194 0.55 11.12 -3.91
N ASP A 195 1.62 11.87 -4.15
CA ASP A 195 1.71 12.80 -5.28
C ASP A 195 1.59 12.07 -6.63
N MET A 196 2.21 10.90 -6.76
CA MET A 196 2.04 10.07 -7.95
C MET A 196 0.60 9.58 -8.09
N GLN A 197 0.01 9.07 -7.00
CA GLN A 197 -1.38 8.65 -6.98
C GLN A 197 -2.35 9.79 -7.35
N ASP A 198 -2.14 10.98 -6.78
CA ASP A 198 -2.94 12.18 -7.01
C ASP A 198 -2.85 12.67 -8.47
N ARG A 199 -1.74 12.39 -9.17
CA ARG A 199 -1.58 12.67 -10.60
C ARG A 199 -2.25 11.62 -11.49
N VAL A 200 -2.13 10.34 -11.14
CA VAL A 200 -2.67 9.21 -11.94
C VAL A 200 -4.19 9.12 -11.81
N LEU A 201 -4.72 9.32 -10.60
CA LEU A 201 -6.15 9.14 -10.31
C LEU A 201 -7.08 9.98 -11.21
N PRO A 202 -6.89 11.30 -11.40
CA PRO A 202 -7.73 12.08 -12.33
C PRO A 202 -7.75 11.51 -13.75
N GLU A 203 -6.61 11.00 -14.24
CA GLU A 203 -6.52 10.43 -15.60
C GLU A 203 -7.27 9.10 -15.69
N LEU A 204 -7.16 8.24 -14.67
CA LEU A 204 -7.92 6.99 -14.59
C LEU A 204 -9.44 7.24 -14.56
N LEU A 205 -9.88 8.22 -13.76
CA LEU A 205 -11.30 8.59 -13.64
C LEU A 205 -11.90 9.06 -14.97
N GLN A 206 -11.08 9.56 -15.90
CA GLN A 206 -11.51 10.01 -17.22
C GLN A 206 -11.63 8.86 -18.24
N LEU A 207 -11.10 7.66 -17.94
CA LEU A 207 -11.13 6.54 -18.89
C LEU A 207 -12.54 5.98 -19.11
N SER A 208 -13.44 6.09 -18.12
CA SER A 208 -14.84 5.66 -18.24
C SER A 208 -15.76 6.48 -17.34
N SER A 209 -16.99 6.71 -17.81
CA SER A 209 -18.02 7.45 -17.08
C SER A 209 -18.44 6.77 -15.77
N CYS A 210 -18.25 5.46 -15.61
CA CYS A 210 -18.59 4.73 -14.39
C CYS A 210 -17.48 4.70 -13.34
N TYR A 211 -16.23 5.09 -13.66
CA TYR A 211 -15.09 4.95 -12.76
C TYR A 211 -15.30 5.78 -11.47
N GLY A 212 -15.82 7.01 -11.60
CA GLY A 212 -16.16 7.84 -10.43
C GLY A 212 -17.13 7.17 -9.47
N SER A 213 -18.21 6.58 -10.00
CA SER A 213 -19.20 5.83 -9.20
C SER A 213 -18.60 4.57 -8.58
N PHE A 214 -17.71 3.87 -9.30
CA PHE A 214 -16.98 2.72 -8.78
C PHE A 214 -16.15 3.10 -7.52
N ILE A 215 -15.40 4.20 -7.57
CA ILE A 215 -14.63 4.70 -6.41
C ILE A 215 -15.54 5.11 -5.26
N GLU A 216 -16.64 5.82 -5.55
CA GLU A 216 -17.57 6.26 -4.52
C GLU A 216 -18.27 5.07 -3.82
N ASN A 217 -18.59 4.01 -4.58
CA ASN A 217 -19.11 2.77 -4.00
C ASN A 217 -18.10 2.12 -3.05
N HIS A 218 -16.80 2.10 -3.37
CA HIS A 218 -15.78 1.61 -2.43
C HIS A 218 -15.60 2.50 -1.21
N ARG A 219 -15.70 3.83 -1.34
CA ARG A 219 -15.67 4.73 -0.18
C ARG A 219 -16.82 4.43 0.77
N ARG A 220 -18.04 4.30 0.23
CA ARG A 220 -19.27 4.06 1.00
C ARG A 220 -19.32 2.66 1.62
N LEU A 221 -19.01 1.62 0.85
CA LEU A 221 -19.19 0.23 1.27
C LEU A 221 -17.97 -0.37 1.96
N ASN A 222 -16.77 -0.01 1.49
CA ASN A 222 -15.52 -0.64 1.90
C ASN A 222 -14.61 0.29 2.71
N GLY A 223 -15.04 1.53 2.96
CA GLY A 223 -14.29 2.51 3.74
C GLY A 223 -12.98 2.94 3.09
N LEU A 224 -12.93 2.94 1.75
CA LEU A 224 -11.77 3.39 0.99
C LEU A 224 -11.43 4.83 1.36
N LYS A 225 -10.19 5.06 1.80
CA LYS A 225 -9.65 6.41 2.02
C LYS A 225 -8.81 6.82 0.83
N LEU A 226 -9.46 7.39 -0.18
CA LEU A 226 -8.82 7.91 -1.38
C LEU A 226 -9.16 9.38 -1.53
N PHE A 227 -8.14 10.22 -1.68
CA PHE A 227 -8.25 11.67 -1.77
C PHE A 227 -7.72 12.17 -3.11
N ASN A 228 -8.02 13.41 -3.47
CA ASN A 228 -7.49 14.07 -4.66
C ASN A 228 -7.63 15.61 -4.53
N PRO A 229 -6.57 16.35 -4.18
CA PRO A 229 -5.28 15.86 -3.73
C PRO A 229 -5.36 15.25 -2.31
N THR A 230 -4.40 14.41 -1.96
CA THR A 230 -4.24 13.84 -0.62
C THR A 230 -3.75 14.92 0.36
N PRO A 231 -4.44 15.18 1.48
CA PRO A 231 -4.01 16.21 2.42
C PRO A 231 -2.83 15.73 3.28
N ASP A 232 -1.87 16.60 3.56
CA ASP A 232 -0.72 16.28 4.42
C ASP A 232 -1.13 15.84 5.83
N SER A 233 -2.24 16.36 6.35
CA SER A 233 -2.79 15.95 7.65
C SER A 233 -3.13 14.46 7.67
N TYR A 234 -3.62 13.90 6.56
CA TYR A 234 -3.93 12.47 6.45
C TYR A 234 -2.65 11.63 6.52
N ILE A 235 -1.60 12.03 5.80
CA ILE A 235 -0.29 11.36 5.84
C ILE A 235 0.29 11.44 7.25
N ARG A 236 0.30 12.65 7.85
CA ARG A 236 0.80 12.86 9.20
C ARG A 236 0.08 12.01 10.24
N GLU A 237 -1.25 11.95 10.18
CA GLU A 237 -2.07 11.12 11.08
C GLU A 237 -1.77 9.63 10.90
N ALA A 238 -1.67 9.15 9.65
CA ALA A 238 -1.33 7.75 9.37
C ALA A 238 0.04 7.35 9.95
N TYR A 239 1.01 8.26 9.91
CA TYR A 239 2.39 8.00 10.35
C TYR A 239 2.72 8.52 11.75
N GLY A 240 1.72 8.95 12.54
CA GLY A 240 1.92 9.42 13.92
C GLY A 240 2.83 10.65 14.03
N ILE A 241 2.74 11.54 13.05
CA ILE A 241 3.56 12.75 12.92
C ILE A 241 2.74 13.93 13.45
N ASN A 242 3.14 14.46 14.61
CA ASN A 242 2.48 15.62 15.23
C ASN A 242 3.13 16.93 14.80
#